data_AF-A0A2P2LVS7-F1
#
_entry.id   AF-A0A2P2LVS7-F1
#
_cell.length_a   1.000
_cell.length_b   1.000
_cell.length_c   1.000
_cell.angle_alpha   90.00
_cell.angle_beta   90.00
_cell.angle_gamma   90.00
#
_symmetry.space_group_name_H-M   'P 1'
#
loop_
_entity.id
_entity.type
_entity.pdbx_description
1 polymer ?
#
loop_
_entity_poly.entity_id
_entity_poly.type
_entity_poly.pdbx_seq_one_letter_code
_entity_poly.pdbx_strand_id
1 'polypeptide(L)'
;MLQEFAANHDSGEFEGKIRSYLSQVLMYEDPVRQEAARKTVPVEELEEKALISLAKDGNFKPTKAEQDHAFLLQLLFWFKESFSWVHAPPCDGCGNDTILQGMGGALPTETQYGTTQVELYRCKACASITRFPRYNDPLKLLETRKGRCGEWANCFTLYCRAFGYQSRLVSLFLNPDSVSNMLSFFKKYQMQ
;
A
#
# COMPACT_ATOMS: atom_id res chain seq x y z
N MET A 1 -14.36 23.62 -38.15
CA MET A 1 -15.47 23.29 -37.22
C MET A 1 -14.88 22.33 -36.19
N LEU A 2 -14.31 22.86 -35.12
CA LEU A 2 -13.74 22.08 -34.03
C LEU A 2 -14.91 21.62 -33.16
N GLN A 3 -15.18 20.32 -33.18
CA GLN A 3 -16.21 19.70 -32.38
C GLN A 3 -15.65 19.63 -30.95
N GLU A 4 -16.12 20.52 -30.08
CA GLU A 4 -15.88 20.44 -28.65
C GLU A 4 -16.43 19.11 -28.13
N PHE A 5 -15.53 18.21 -27.72
CA PHE A 5 -15.89 17.08 -26.89
C PHE A 5 -16.28 17.63 -25.51
N ALA A 6 -17.55 18.01 -25.37
CA ALA A 6 -18.15 18.24 -24.07
C ALA A 6 -18.13 16.91 -23.29
N ALA A 7 -17.16 16.78 -22.38
CA ALA A 7 -17.14 15.73 -21.40
C ALA A 7 -18.32 15.95 -20.44
N ASN A 8 -19.50 15.44 -20.80
CA ASN A 8 -20.59 15.20 -19.87
C ASN A 8 -20.23 13.97 -19.01
N HIS A 9 -19.16 14.09 -18.23
CA HIS A 9 -18.81 13.11 -17.22
C HIS A 9 -19.35 13.62 -15.88
N ASP A 10 -20.07 12.74 -15.18
CA ASP A 10 -20.61 12.97 -13.84
C ASP A 10 -19.50 13.48 -12.90
N SER A 11 -19.44 14.80 -12.74
CA SER A 11 -18.44 15.49 -11.95
C SER A 11 -18.50 15.10 -10.48
N GLY A 12 -19.68 14.66 -10.01
CA GLY A 12 -19.91 14.23 -8.64
C GLY A 12 -19.23 12.91 -8.29
N GLU A 13 -19.29 11.90 -9.16
CA GLU A 13 -18.62 10.61 -8.91
C GLU A 13 -17.09 10.76 -8.88
N PHE A 14 -16.55 11.56 -9.80
CA PHE A 14 -15.12 11.85 -9.85
C PHE A 14 -14.65 12.66 -8.63
N GLU A 15 -15.41 13.69 -8.24
CA GLU A 15 -15.13 14.46 -7.03
C GLU A 15 -15.18 13.58 -5.77
N GLY A 16 -16.17 12.69 -5.67
CA GLY A 16 -16.29 11.73 -4.58
C GLY A 16 -15.06 10.82 -4.47
N LYS A 17 -14.56 10.32 -5.60
CA LYS A 17 -13.31 9.54 -5.65
C LYS A 17 -12.13 10.37 -5.15
N ILE A 18 -11.95 11.59 -5.62
CA ILE A 18 -10.86 12.48 -5.16
C ILE A 18 -10.93 12.73 -3.65
N ARG A 19 -12.12 13.04 -3.12
CA ARG A 19 -12.30 13.29 -1.67
C ARG A 19 -11.94 12.07 -0.82
N SER A 20 -12.31 10.88 -1.28
CA SER A 20 -11.90 9.63 -0.62
C SER A 20 -10.39 9.45 -0.64
N TYR A 21 -9.73 9.70 -1.78
CA TYR A 21 -8.28 9.63 -1.90
C TYR A 21 -7.55 10.64 -1.00
N LEU A 22 -8.04 11.90 -0.93
CA LEU A 22 -7.48 12.92 -0.04
C LEU A 22 -7.55 12.48 1.43
N SER A 23 -8.69 11.94 1.84
CA SER A 23 -8.89 11.44 3.20
C SER A 23 -7.89 10.32 3.54
N GLN A 24 -7.61 9.44 2.58
CA GLN A 24 -6.62 8.37 2.74
C GLN A 24 -5.19 8.91 2.86
N VAL A 25 -4.80 9.88 2.03
CA VAL A 25 -3.45 10.46 2.05
C VAL A 25 -3.17 11.18 3.37
N LEU A 26 -4.16 11.82 3.97
CA LEU A 26 -4.03 12.48 5.26
C LEU A 26 -3.74 11.49 6.40
N MET A 27 -4.12 10.21 6.28
CA MET A 27 -3.83 9.19 7.29
C MET A 27 -2.33 8.94 7.46
N TYR A 28 -1.51 9.20 6.43
CA TYR A 28 -0.06 9.01 6.53
C TYR A 28 0.63 10.06 7.39
N GLU A 29 -0.03 11.19 7.66
CA GLU A 29 0.50 12.28 8.49
C GLU A 29 0.22 12.06 9.99
N ASP A 30 -0.55 11.03 10.35
CA ASP A 30 -0.84 10.69 11.74
C ASP A 30 0.42 10.15 12.46
N PRO A 31 0.91 10.84 13.51
CA PRO A 31 2.09 10.41 14.26
C PRO A 31 1.96 9.02 14.89
N VAL A 32 0.75 8.61 15.27
CA VAL A 32 0.50 7.30 15.89
C VAL A 32 0.72 6.19 14.85
N ARG A 33 0.20 6.37 13.64
CA ARG A 33 0.39 5.43 12.53
C ARG A 33 1.83 5.35 12.07
N GLN A 34 2.50 6.50 11.98
CA GLN A 34 3.93 6.54 11.65
C GLN A 34 4.79 5.83 12.68
N GLU A 35 4.51 6.03 13.98
CA GLU A 35 5.23 5.35 15.05
C GLU A 35 4.97 3.85 15.04
N ALA A 36 3.72 3.41 14.82
CA ALA A 36 3.40 2.00 14.64
C ALA A 36 4.19 1.39 13.47
N ALA A 37 4.31 2.09 12.34
CA ALA A 37 5.11 1.65 11.20
C ALA A 37 6.59 1.51 11.58
N ARG A 38 7.20 2.55 12.19
CA ARG A 38 8.61 2.52 12.60
C ARG A 38 8.95 1.35 13.50
N LYS A 39 8.08 1.03 14.47
CA LYS A 39 8.27 -0.10 15.40
C LYS A 39 8.35 -1.47 14.74
N THR A 40 7.86 -1.60 13.50
CA THR A 40 7.88 -2.89 12.80
C THR A 40 9.13 -3.12 11.96
N VAL A 41 9.93 -2.08 11.73
CA VAL A 41 11.10 -2.11 10.83
C VAL A 41 12.37 -2.37 11.65
N PRO A 42 13.25 -3.31 11.24
CA PRO A 42 14.56 -3.50 11.85
C PRO A 42 15.54 -2.41 11.36
N VAL A 43 15.39 -1.18 11.86
CA VAL A 43 16.09 0.01 11.35
C VAL A 43 17.61 -0.17 11.32
N GLU A 44 18.20 -0.65 12.41
CA GLU A 44 19.66 -0.83 12.54
C GLU A 44 20.21 -1.78 11.47
N GLU A 45 19.52 -2.91 11.23
CA GLU A 45 19.91 -3.89 10.21
C GLU A 45 19.83 -3.29 8.79
N LEU A 46 18.78 -2.51 8.51
CA LEU A 46 18.63 -1.87 7.21
C LEU A 46 19.65 -0.75 6.97
N GLU A 47 20.00 0.01 8.01
CA GLU A 47 21.06 1.01 7.95
C GLU A 47 22.42 0.36 7.69
N GLU A 48 22.73 -0.75 8.37
CA GLU A 48 23.96 -1.52 8.12
C GLU A 48 24.01 -2.02 6.67
N LYS A 49 22.95 -2.66 6.19
CA LYS A 49 22.85 -3.12 4.79
C LYS A 49 23.00 -1.99 3.79
N ALA A 50 22.46 -0.81 4.08
CA ALA A 50 22.57 0.37 3.24
C ALA A 50 24.04 0.85 3.13
N LEU A 51 24.75 0.93 4.25
CA LEU A 51 26.17 1.30 4.29
C LEU A 51 27.05 0.25 3.57
N ILE A 52 26.79 -1.03 3.77
CA ILE A 52 27.49 -2.11 3.06
C ILE A 52 27.27 -2.00 1.55
N SER A 53 26.06 -1.70 1.10
CA SER A 53 25.76 -1.49 -0.32
C SER A 53 26.57 -0.34 -0.91
N LEU A 54 26.60 0.82 -0.22
CA LEU A 54 27.36 1.99 -0.64
C LEU A 54 28.87 1.72 -0.70
N ALA A 55 29.40 0.98 0.28
CA ALA A 55 30.81 0.60 0.31
C ALA A 55 31.19 -0.35 -0.84
N LYS A 56 30.30 -1.29 -1.21
CA LYS A 56 30.49 -2.18 -2.38
C LYS A 56 30.54 -1.40 -3.70
N ASP A 57 29.83 -0.29 -3.78
CA ASP A 57 29.86 0.62 -4.92
C ASP A 57 31.09 1.56 -4.90
N GLY A 58 32.00 1.39 -3.92
CA GLY A 58 33.21 2.18 -3.76
C GLY A 58 32.99 3.52 -3.04
N ASN A 59 31.80 3.79 -2.52
CA ASN A 59 31.48 5.00 -1.78
C ASN A 59 31.69 4.81 -0.26
N PHE A 60 32.92 5.08 0.20
CA PHE A 60 33.30 4.94 1.62
C PHE A 60 32.98 6.16 2.49
N LYS A 61 32.57 7.28 1.87
CA LYS A 61 32.18 8.51 2.58
C LYS A 61 30.87 9.05 2.00
N PRO A 62 29.77 8.29 2.11
CA PRO A 62 28.51 8.68 1.50
C PRO A 62 27.93 9.91 2.19
N THR A 63 27.42 10.84 1.39
CA THR A 63 26.64 11.98 1.85
C THR A 63 25.34 11.51 2.51
N LYS A 64 24.70 12.38 3.30
CA LYS A 64 23.41 12.04 3.95
C LYS A 64 22.33 11.68 2.92
N ALA A 65 22.31 12.33 1.77
CA ALA A 65 21.36 12.04 0.70
C ALA A 65 21.55 10.64 0.10
N GLU A 66 22.81 10.21 -0.08
CA GLU A 66 23.14 8.86 -0.57
C GLU A 66 22.77 7.79 0.47
N GLN A 67 23.05 8.05 1.76
CA GLN A 67 22.64 7.15 2.85
C GLN A 67 21.11 7.03 2.92
N ASP A 68 20.39 8.15 2.83
CA ASP A 68 18.93 8.16 2.85
C ASP A 68 18.35 7.44 1.61
N HIS A 69 18.98 7.55 0.45
CA HIS A 69 18.58 6.81 -0.74
C HIS A 69 18.85 5.30 -0.59
N ALA A 70 20.03 4.93 -0.10
CA ALA A 70 20.39 3.55 0.15
C ALA A 70 19.47 2.90 1.20
N PHE A 71 19.13 3.60 2.27
CA PHE A 71 18.16 3.14 3.26
C PHE A 71 16.77 2.93 2.64
N LEU A 72 16.30 3.83 1.78
CA LEU A 72 15.01 3.67 1.10
C LEU A 72 14.97 2.38 0.24
N LEU A 73 16.08 2.04 -0.42
CA LEU A 73 16.19 0.79 -1.18
C LEU A 73 16.16 -0.43 -0.26
N GLN A 74 16.87 -0.40 0.88
CA GLN A 74 16.82 -1.49 1.86
C GLN A 74 15.43 -1.64 2.48
N LEU A 75 14.75 -0.53 2.77
CA LEU A 75 13.37 -0.51 3.23
C LEU A 75 12.43 -1.15 2.19
N LEU A 76 12.63 -0.86 0.90
CA LEU A 76 11.85 -1.48 -0.18
C LEU A 76 12.07 -3.00 -0.24
N PHE A 77 13.32 -3.46 -0.15
CA PHE A 77 13.64 -4.89 -0.17
C PHE A 77 13.03 -5.62 1.02
N TRP A 78 13.23 -5.09 2.22
CA TRP A 78 12.60 -5.60 3.44
C TRP A 78 11.07 -5.63 3.30
N PHE A 79 10.47 -4.55 2.78
CA PHE A 79 9.02 -4.47 2.66
C PHE A 79 8.49 -5.55 1.71
N LYS A 80 9.16 -5.78 0.58
CA LYS A 80 8.81 -6.82 -0.40
C LYS A 80 8.82 -8.23 0.20
N GLU A 81 9.72 -8.50 1.14
CA GLU A 81 9.77 -9.78 1.86
C GLU A 81 8.72 -9.86 2.98
N SER A 82 8.46 -8.73 3.64
CA SER A 82 7.52 -8.66 4.76
C SER A 82 6.03 -8.68 4.34
N PHE A 83 5.73 -8.28 3.10
CA PHE A 83 4.36 -8.10 2.61
C PHE A 83 4.01 -9.14 1.54
N SER A 84 2.99 -9.95 1.81
CA SER A 84 2.58 -11.06 0.95
C SER A 84 1.60 -10.61 -0.14
N TRP A 85 1.91 -10.91 -1.40
CA TRP A 85 0.98 -10.73 -2.50
C TRP A 85 -0.15 -11.77 -2.47
N VAL A 86 -1.40 -11.33 -2.57
CA VAL A 86 -2.59 -12.21 -2.54
C VAL A 86 -3.41 -12.07 -3.82
N HIS A 87 -3.32 -13.08 -4.69
CA HIS A 87 -4.25 -13.21 -5.81
C HIS A 87 -5.61 -13.76 -5.34
N ALA A 88 -5.59 -14.91 -4.66
CA ALA A 88 -6.72 -15.51 -3.96
C ALA A 88 -6.23 -16.01 -2.59
N PRO A 89 -6.97 -15.78 -1.49
CA PRO A 89 -6.57 -16.25 -0.18
C PRO A 89 -6.69 -17.79 -0.08
N PRO A 90 -5.79 -18.47 0.64
CA PRO A 90 -6.00 -19.88 1.00
C PRO A 90 -7.20 -20.00 1.94
N CYS A 91 -7.82 -21.18 1.97
CA CYS A 91 -8.97 -21.44 2.82
C CYS A 91 -8.63 -21.30 4.31
N ASP A 92 -9.41 -20.51 5.06
CA ASP A 92 -9.21 -20.32 6.52
C ASP A 92 -9.35 -21.63 7.32
N GLY A 93 -10.14 -22.60 6.82
CA GLY A 93 -10.39 -23.86 7.52
C GLY A 93 -9.41 -24.99 7.19
N CYS A 94 -8.88 -25.04 5.97
CA CYS A 94 -8.05 -26.17 5.53
C CYS A 94 -6.84 -25.81 4.67
N GLY A 95 -6.57 -24.52 4.42
CA GLY A 95 -5.41 -24.04 3.67
C GLY A 95 -5.45 -24.26 2.15
N ASN A 96 -6.42 -25.02 1.63
CA ASN A 96 -6.53 -25.32 0.21
C ASN A 96 -6.96 -24.11 -0.64
N ASP A 97 -6.76 -24.23 -1.94
CA ASP A 97 -7.14 -23.24 -2.93
C ASP A 97 -8.64 -22.89 -2.89
N THR A 98 -8.90 -21.61 -3.15
CA THR A 98 -10.24 -21.04 -3.18
C THR A 98 -10.56 -20.45 -4.55
N ILE A 99 -11.85 -20.26 -4.83
CA ILE A 99 -12.37 -19.58 -6.02
C ILE A 99 -13.20 -18.37 -5.61
N LEU A 100 -13.07 -17.27 -6.32
CA LEU A 100 -13.89 -16.08 -6.09
C LEU A 100 -15.37 -16.44 -6.37
N GLN A 101 -16.23 -16.21 -5.39
CA GLN A 101 -17.69 -16.35 -5.54
C GLN A 101 -18.36 -15.00 -5.84
N GLY A 102 -17.78 -13.89 -5.36
CA GLY A 102 -18.34 -12.56 -5.53
C GLY A 102 -17.97 -11.63 -4.38
N MET A 103 -18.72 -10.54 -4.25
CA MET A 103 -18.56 -9.54 -3.18
C MET A 103 -19.62 -9.74 -2.10
N GLY A 104 -19.22 -9.59 -0.85
CA GLY A 104 -20.10 -9.50 0.31
C GLY A 104 -20.02 -8.12 0.97
N GLY A 105 -21.02 -7.81 1.79
CA GLY A 105 -20.96 -6.64 2.67
C GLY A 105 -19.86 -6.78 3.73
N ALA A 106 -19.22 -5.66 4.06
CA ALA A 106 -18.31 -5.59 5.18
C ALA A 106 -19.05 -5.75 6.52
N LEU A 107 -18.41 -6.45 7.46
CA LEU A 107 -18.84 -6.54 8.85
C LEU A 107 -18.51 -5.22 9.58
N PRO A 108 -19.20 -4.89 10.70
CA PRO A 108 -18.87 -3.69 11.48
C PRO A 108 -17.39 -3.61 11.89
N THR A 109 -16.77 -4.76 12.19
CA THR A 109 -15.35 -4.88 12.53
C THR A 109 -14.40 -4.66 11.35
N GLU A 110 -14.89 -4.76 10.11
CA GLU A 110 -14.15 -4.51 8.88
C GLU A 110 -14.36 -3.05 8.41
N THR A 111 -15.57 -2.52 8.60
CA THR A 111 -15.92 -1.13 8.23
C THR A 111 -15.13 -0.08 8.99
N GLN A 112 -14.79 -0.34 10.25
CA GLN A 112 -13.93 0.56 11.04
C GLN A 112 -12.54 0.79 10.41
N TYR A 113 -12.07 -0.12 9.55
CA TYR A 113 -10.79 -0.04 8.85
C TYR A 113 -10.93 0.41 7.38
N GLY A 114 -12.05 1.06 7.05
CA GLY A 114 -12.29 1.68 5.75
C GLY A 114 -12.69 0.71 4.62
N THR A 115 -13.14 -0.50 4.97
CA THR A 115 -13.64 -1.48 3.99
C THR A 115 -15.16 -1.46 3.92
N THR A 116 -15.71 -1.23 2.72
CA THR A 116 -17.16 -1.28 2.47
C THR A 116 -17.61 -2.61 1.85
N GLN A 117 -16.72 -3.27 1.11
CA GLN A 117 -16.99 -4.55 0.45
C GLN A 117 -15.85 -5.54 0.66
N VAL A 118 -16.20 -6.82 0.68
CA VAL A 118 -15.29 -7.93 0.98
C VAL A 118 -15.38 -8.96 -0.13
N GLU A 119 -14.24 -9.42 -0.63
CA GLU A 119 -14.21 -10.51 -1.60
C GLU A 119 -14.49 -11.84 -0.86
N LEU A 120 -15.44 -12.62 -1.38
CA LEU A 120 -15.82 -13.92 -0.82
C LEU A 120 -15.26 -15.04 -1.68
N TYR A 121 -14.54 -15.94 -1.04
CA TYR A 121 -13.84 -17.04 -1.69
C TYR A 121 -14.36 -18.38 -1.18
N ARG A 122 -14.79 -19.28 -2.06
CA ARG A 122 -15.22 -20.63 -1.70
C ARG A 122 -14.07 -21.61 -1.86
N CYS A 123 -13.80 -22.41 -0.83
CA CYS A 123 -12.82 -23.48 -0.89
C CYS A 123 -13.27 -24.60 -1.81
N LYS A 124 -12.37 -25.09 -2.68
CA LYS A 124 -12.65 -26.22 -3.58
C LYS A 124 -12.78 -27.56 -2.87
N ALA A 125 -12.15 -27.71 -1.69
CA ALA A 125 -12.08 -28.97 -0.95
C ALA A 125 -13.17 -29.12 0.12
N CYS A 126 -13.33 -28.12 0.99
CA CYS A 126 -14.27 -28.20 2.13
C CYS A 126 -15.50 -27.31 1.98
N ALA A 127 -15.67 -26.62 0.84
CA ALA A 127 -16.78 -25.72 0.53
C ALA A 127 -17.02 -24.54 1.49
N SER A 128 -16.14 -24.34 2.48
CA SER A 128 -16.18 -23.19 3.39
C SER A 128 -15.92 -21.87 2.66
N ILE A 129 -16.37 -20.77 3.26
CA ILE A 129 -16.19 -19.42 2.73
C ILE A 129 -15.08 -18.71 3.51
N THR A 130 -14.07 -18.25 2.78
CA THR A 130 -12.99 -17.38 3.23
C THR A 130 -13.27 -15.95 2.83
N ARG A 131 -13.04 -15.01 3.76
CA ARG A 131 -13.28 -13.58 3.53
C ARG A 131 -11.96 -12.87 3.27
N PHE A 132 -11.93 -12.00 2.27
CA PHE A 132 -10.78 -11.15 1.98
C PHE A 132 -11.19 -9.68 1.94
N PRO A 133 -11.18 -9.00 3.10
CA PRO A 133 -11.47 -7.58 3.18
C PRO A 133 -10.36 -6.75 2.53
N ARG A 134 -10.75 -5.80 1.67
CA ARG A 134 -9.83 -4.86 1.04
C ARG A 134 -9.67 -3.64 1.95
N TYR A 135 -8.70 -3.68 2.86
CA TYR A 135 -8.49 -2.64 3.88
C TYR A 135 -7.86 -1.38 3.29
N ASN A 136 -8.42 -0.22 3.65
CA ASN A 136 -7.88 1.08 3.29
C ASN A 136 -7.10 1.74 4.44
N ASP A 137 -7.34 1.35 5.69
CA ASP A 137 -6.55 1.86 6.82
C ASP A 137 -5.13 1.25 6.80
N PRO A 138 -4.08 2.07 6.63
CA PRO A 138 -2.72 1.56 6.58
C PRO A 138 -2.26 0.93 7.91
N LEU A 139 -2.83 1.34 9.06
CA LEU A 139 -2.54 0.70 10.35
C LEU A 139 -2.95 -0.77 10.33
N LYS A 140 -4.10 -1.09 9.72
CA LYS A 140 -4.54 -2.48 9.58
C LYS A 140 -3.64 -3.27 8.63
N LEU A 141 -3.12 -2.61 7.60
CA LEU A 141 -2.18 -3.24 6.65
C LEU A 141 -0.83 -3.57 7.27
N LEU A 142 -0.39 -2.84 8.30
CA LEU A 142 0.79 -3.21 9.10
C LEU A 142 0.61 -4.54 9.83
N GLU A 143 -0.62 -4.85 10.26
CA GLU A 143 -0.98 -6.12 10.92
C GLU A 143 -1.15 -7.26 9.92
N THR A 144 -1.93 -7.04 8.85
CA THR A 144 -2.27 -8.11 7.91
C THR A 144 -1.11 -8.48 6.98
N ARG A 145 -0.25 -7.51 6.66
CA ARG A 145 0.92 -7.62 5.78
C ARG A 145 0.64 -8.39 4.49
N LYS A 146 -0.54 -8.21 3.92
CA LYS A 146 -0.95 -8.93 2.72
C LYS A 146 -1.96 -8.14 1.90
N GLY A 147 -1.94 -8.31 0.60
CA GLY A 147 -2.80 -7.54 -0.31
C GLY A 147 -2.37 -7.62 -1.77
N ARG A 148 -2.93 -6.73 -2.59
CA ARG A 148 -2.53 -6.52 -3.99
C ARG A 148 -1.82 -5.18 -4.12
N CYS A 149 -1.66 -4.67 -5.34
CA CYS A 149 -0.98 -3.41 -5.62
C CYS A 149 -1.51 -2.24 -4.78
N GLY A 150 -2.83 -2.18 -4.54
CA GLY A 150 -3.45 -1.10 -3.81
C GLY A 150 -3.04 -1.05 -2.34
N GLU A 151 -3.19 -2.17 -1.63
CA GLU A 151 -2.78 -2.31 -0.23
C GLU A 151 -1.27 -2.19 -0.08
N TRP A 152 -0.50 -2.77 -1.01
CA TRP A 152 0.96 -2.69 -1.03
C TRP A 152 1.41 -1.23 -1.11
N ALA A 153 0.89 -0.46 -2.07
CA ALA A 153 1.27 0.94 -2.27
C ALA A 153 0.83 1.83 -1.09
N ASN A 154 -0.37 1.60 -0.56
CA ASN A 154 -0.90 2.29 0.61
C ASN A 154 0.01 2.09 1.83
N CYS A 155 0.31 0.83 2.15
CA CYS A 155 1.16 0.49 3.30
C CYS A 155 2.61 0.97 3.13
N PHE A 156 3.20 0.82 1.93
CA PHE A 156 4.56 1.28 1.68
C PHE A 156 4.66 2.81 1.75
N THR A 157 3.64 3.54 1.28
CA THR A 157 3.61 4.99 1.40
C THR A 157 3.62 5.43 2.87
N LEU A 158 2.90 4.74 3.76
CA LEU A 158 2.97 5.00 5.21
C LEU A 158 4.42 4.82 5.74
N TYR A 159 5.11 3.74 5.37
CA TYR A 159 6.51 3.55 5.79
C TYR A 159 7.40 4.70 5.32
N CYS A 160 7.29 5.09 4.04
CA CYS A 160 8.09 6.20 3.53
C CYS A 160 7.80 7.52 4.26
N ARG A 161 6.53 7.84 4.54
CA ARG A 161 6.17 9.01 5.35
C ARG A 161 6.72 8.91 6.78
N ALA A 162 6.66 7.73 7.39
CA ALA A 162 7.14 7.47 8.75
C ALA A 162 8.66 7.67 8.92
N PHE A 163 9.45 7.46 7.86
CA PHE A 163 10.89 7.74 7.81
C PHE A 163 11.24 9.12 7.20
N GLY A 164 10.24 10.00 7.04
CA GLY A 164 10.45 11.38 6.62
C GLY A 164 10.71 11.58 5.13
N TYR A 165 10.41 10.58 4.29
CA TYR A 165 10.43 10.77 2.83
C TYR A 165 9.16 11.54 2.41
N GLN A 166 9.29 12.50 1.49
CA GLN A 166 8.09 13.01 0.82
C GLN A 166 7.64 11.95 -0.16
N SER A 167 6.39 11.51 -0.02
CA SER A 167 5.85 10.38 -0.77
C SER A 167 4.44 10.72 -1.22
N ARG A 168 4.11 10.27 -2.43
CA ARG A 168 2.78 10.48 -3.02
C ARG A 168 2.23 9.13 -3.43
N LEU A 169 1.00 8.85 -3.00
CA LEU A 169 0.21 7.76 -3.53
C LEU A 169 -0.39 8.22 -4.86
N VAL A 170 0.04 7.61 -5.98
CA VAL A 170 -0.46 7.95 -7.32
C VAL A 170 -1.47 6.91 -7.76
N SER A 171 -2.71 7.34 -8.01
CA SER A 171 -3.75 6.53 -8.63
C SER A 171 -3.84 6.87 -10.12
N LEU A 172 -3.68 5.86 -10.98
CA LEU A 172 -3.91 5.97 -12.42
C LEU A 172 -5.37 5.62 -12.73
N PHE A 173 -6.19 6.63 -13.02
CA PHE A 173 -7.58 6.47 -13.48
C PHE A 173 -7.64 6.24 -15.01
N LEU A 174 -6.89 5.25 -15.53
CA LEU A 174 -6.78 5.05 -16.98
C LEU A 174 -7.87 4.16 -17.61
N ASN A 175 -8.76 3.55 -16.84
CA ASN A 175 -9.99 2.92 -17.34
C ASN A 175 -10.86 2.50 -16.14
N PRO A 176 -12.21 2.58 -16.22
CA PRO A 176 -13.11 2.10 -15.17
C PRO A 176 -13.01 0.58 -14.93
N ASP A 177 -12.51 -0.19 -15.90
CA ASP A 177 -12.44 -1.67 -15.84
C ASP A 177 -11.02 -2.25 -15.69
N SER A 178 -9.97 -1.43 -15.66
CA SER A 178 -8.59 -1.93 -15.50
C SER A 178 -8.05 -1.60 -14.11
N VAL A 179 -7.77 -2.66 -13.35
CA VAL A 179 -7.20 -2.66 -12.00
C VAL A 179 -6.07 -1.62 -11.89
N SER A 180 -6.27 -0.68 -10.95
CA SER A 180 -5.43 0.49 -10.73
C SER A 180 -3.95 0.12 -10.53
N ASN A 181 -3.11 0.58 -11.46
CA ASN A 181 -1.67 0.65 -11.25
C ASN A 181 -1.39 1.80 -10.27
N MET A 182 -1.34 1.50 -8.96
CA MET A 182 -0.88 2.47 -7.98
C MET A 182 0.64 2.50 -7.95
N LEU A 183 1.22 3.67 -8.21
CA LEU A 183 2.66 3.93 -8.15
C LEU A 183 2.95 4.83 -6.95
N SER A 184 4.04 4.56 -6.24
CA SER A 184 4.54 5.45 -5.19
C SER A 184 5.74 6.22 -5.73
N PHE A 185 5.69 7.55 -5.69
CA PHE A 185 6.82 8.43 -6.04
C PHE A 185 7.47 8.97 -4.77
N PHE A 186 8.81 8.99 -4.75
CA PHE A 186 9.61 9.36 -3.58
C PHE A 186 10.54 10.54 -3.90
N LYS A 187 10.56 11.56 -3.02
CA LYS A 187 11.58 12.61 -3.01
C LYS A 187 11.84 13.02 -1.56
N LYS A 188 13.09 13.01 -1.09
CA LYS A 188 13.46 13.62 0.19
C LYS A 188 14.17 14.93 -0.14
N TYR A 189 13.57 16.08 0.19
CA TYR A 189 14.28 17.35 0.15
C TYR A 189 14.95 17.57 1.50
N GLN A 190 16.23 17.92 1.47
CA GLN A 190 16.90 18.51 2.63
C GLN A 190 16.34 19.92 2.81
N MET A 191 15.79 20.24 3.99
CA MET A 191 15.74 21.64 4.39
C MET A 191 17.16 22.02 4.77
N GLN A 192 17.72 22.98 4.03
CA GLN A 192 18.99 23.63 4.38
C GLN A 192 18.88 24.36 5.71
#